data_AF-A0A9P6XJE3-F1
#
_entry.id   AF-A0A9P6XJE3-F1
#
_cell.length_a   1.000
_cell.length_b   1.000
_cell.length_c   1.000
_cell.angle_alpha   90.00
_cell.angle_beta   90.00
_cell.angle_gamma   90.00
#
_symmetry.space_group_name_H-M   'P 1'
#
loop_
_entity.id
_entity.type
_entity.pdbx_description
1 polymer ?
#
loop_
_entity_poly.entity_id
_entity_poly.type
_entity_poly.pdbx_seq_one_letter_code
_entity_poly.pdbx_strand_id
1 'polypeptide(L)'
;MNILASGDRILFVKSFIDGIGWNEQYQERSEEIVNIIHATTTHAYPLSKFIFLCAIQDNASFDIASYINKESLSEVWLSLVDYHCGRVGEATARRRILIGQYIQRYLDCTSYIRPELNYAQQSSSMEGLKIYTAYTNNIGAHFGNHFRRAINTLLQIRQRKIDLIRQRQ
;
A
#
# COMPACT_ATOMS: atom_id res chain seq x y z
N MET A 1 -26.23 15.44 21.51
CA MET A 1 -25.88 15.07 20.13
C MET A 1 -25.78 16.37 19.34
N ASN A 2 -24.58 16.94 19.20
CA ASN A 2 -24.41 18.22 18.51
C ASN A 2 -24.31 17.97 17.02
N ILE A 3 -25.29 18.47 16.27
CA ILE A 3 -25.29 18.47 14.81
C ILE A 3 -24.35 19.60 14.38
N LEU A 4 -23.24 19.26 13.72
CA LEU A 4 -22.32 20.25 13.15
C LEU A 4 -23.07 21.08 12.10
N ALA A 5 -22.90 22.40 12.14
CA ALA A 5 -23.55 23.31 11.23
C ALA A 5 -22.80 23.37 9.88
N SER A 6 -23.53 23.71 8.81
CA SER A 6 -22.93 23.95 7.49
C SER A 6 -21.98 25.15 7.53
N GLY A 7 -20.68 24.89 7.68
CA GLY A 7 -19.64 25.92 7.77
C GLY A 7 -18.51 25.59 8.74
N ASP A 8 -18.68 24.57 9.58
CA ASP A 8 -17.65 24.16 10.55
C ASP A 8 -16.43 23.57 9.84
N ARG A 9 -15.27 24.21 10.02
CA ARG A 9 -13.99 23.69 9.54
C ARG A 9 -13.53 22.58 10.49
N ILE A 10 -13.60 21.33 10.01
CA ILE A 10 -13.02 20.19 10.73
C ILE A 10 -11.49 20.36 10.75
N LEU A 11 -10.94 20.54 11.94
CA LEU A 11 -9.50 20.68 12.16
C LEU A 11 -8.95 19.31 12.61
N PHE A 12 -8.09 18.72 11.79
CA PHE A 12 -7.48 17.43 12.08
C PHE A 12 -6.18 17.64 12.86
N VAL A 13 -6.13 17.16 14.10
CA VAL A 13 -4.93 17.16 14.94
C VAL A 13 -4.40 15.73 15.01
N LYS A 14 -3.10 15.55 14.74
CA LYS A 14 -2.41 14.27 14.89
C LYS A 14 -1.79 14.20 16.28
N SER A 15 -2.32 13.38 17.18
CA SER A 15 -1.73 13.09 18.49
C SER A 15 -1.72 11.58 18.74
N PHE A 16 -0.95 11.16 19.75
CA PHE A 16 -0.98 9.78 20.24
C PHE A 16 -2.25 9.55 21.08
N ILE A 17 -2.82 8.35 21.03
CA ILE A 17 -4.02 7.99 21.81
C ILE A 17 -3.75 8.09 23.33
N ASP A 18 -2.51 7.84 23.75
CA ASP A 18 -2.04 7.99 25.14
C ASP A 18 -1.58 9.41 25.50
N GLY A 19 -1.53 10.33 24.53
CA GLY A 19 -1.01 11.69 24.70
C GLY A 19 -2.12 12.73 24.94
N ILE A 20 -2.03 13.43 26.08
CA ILE A 20 -2.91 14.54 26.53
C ILE A 20 -4.39 14.15 26.63
N GLY A 21 -4.84 13.79 27.84
CA GLY A 21 -6.24 13.94 28.30
C GLY A 21 -7.33 13.61 27.29
N TRP A 22 -7.19 12.50 26.57
CA TRP A 22 -8.19 12.08 25.58
C TRP A 22 -9.53 11.82 26.27
N ASN A 23 -10.60 12.19 25.60
CA ASN A 23 -11.94 11.93 26.10
C ASN A 23 -12.18 10.41 26.06
N GLU A 24 -12.26 9.78 27.24
CA GLU A 24 -12.47 8.34 27.44
C GLU A 24 -13.65 7.80 26.61
N GLN A 25 -14.67 8.63 26.36
CA GLN A 25 -15.84 8.26 25.55
C GLN A 25 -15.50 7.89 24.09
N TYR A 26 -14.37 8.36 23.56
CA TYR A 26 -13.95 8.10 22.18
C TYR A 26 -12.71 7.20 22.08
N GLN A 27 -12.15 6.76 23.21
CA GLN A 27 -10.90 6.00 23.21
C GLN A 27 -11.04 4.67 22.44
N GLU A 28 -12.04 3.85 22.80
CA GLU A 28 -12.28 2.55 22.15
C GLU A 28 -12.45 2.68 20.63
N ARG A 29 -13.26 3.64 20.20
CA ARG A 29 -13.49 3.90 18.77
C ARG A 29 -12.24 4.42 18.05
N SER A 30 -11.40 5.19 18.74
CA SER A 30 -10.14 5.68 18.19
C SER A 30 -9.13 4.53 18.02
N GLU A 31 -9.03 3.66 19.01
CA GLU A 31 -8.22 2.44 18.95
C GLU A 31 -8.67 1.52 17.81
N GLU A 32 -9.99 1.32 17.66
CA GLU A 32 -10.56 0.56 16.54
C GLU A 32 -10.16 1.15 15.18
N ILE A 33 -10.32 2.45 14.98
CA ILE A 33 -9.94 3.13 13.73
C ILE A 33 -8.44 2.98 13.45
N VAL A 34 -7.59 3.15 14.47
CA VAL A 34 -6.13 3.01 14.33
C VAL A 34 -5.76 1.58 13.95
N ASN A 35 -6.40 0.58 14.56
CA ASN A 35 -6.18 -0.83 14.26
C ASN A 35 -6.62 -1.17 12.83
N ILE A 36 -7.78 -0.68 12.39
CA ILE A 36 -8.25 -0.82 11.01
C ILE A 36 -7.22 -0.22 10.04
N ILE A 37 -6.83 1.05 10.25
CA ILE A 37 -5.87 1.71 9.37
C ILE A 37 -4.54 0.95 9.32
N HIS A 38 -4.04 0.51 10.47
CA HIS A 38 -2.78 -0.23 10.56
C HIS A 38 -2.85 -1.56 9.80
N ALA A 39 -3.89 -2.35 10.02
CA ALA A 39 -4.11 -3.62 9.32
C ALA A 39 -4.26 -3.40 7.81
N THR A 40 -5.09 -2.47 7.39
CA THR A 40 -5.31 -2.14 5.98
C THR A 40 -4.01 -1.69 5.30
N THR A 41 -3.24 -0.78 5.92
CA THR A 41 -1.94 -0.34 5.37
C THR A 41 -0.95 -1.49 5.27
N THR A 42 -0.95 -2.42 6.24
CA THR A 42 -0.10 -3.62 6.22
C THR A 42 -0.42 -4.51 5.03
N HIS A 43 -1.70 -4.64 4.64
CA HIS A 43 -2.12 -5.40 3.46
C HIS A 43 -2.02 -4.63 2.14
N ALA A 44 -2.05 -3.30 2.14
CA ALA A 44 -2.05 -2.49 0.92
C ALA A 44 -0.77 -2.66 0.10
N TYR A 45 0.40 -2.74 0.74
CA TYR A 45 1.67 -2.91 0.02
C TYR A 45 1.83 -4.32 -0.58
N PRO A 46 1.58 -5.42 0.14
CA PRO A 46 1.53 -6.76 -0.46
C PRO A 46 0.48 -6.90 -1.56
N LEU A 47 -0.73 -6.34 -1.40
CA LEU A 47 -1.76 -6.33 -2.43
C LEU A 47 -1.28 -5.59 -3.70
N SER A 48 -0.63 -4.43 -3.54
CA SER A 48 -0.07 -3.68 -4.67
C SER A 48 0.93 -4.55 -5.46
N LYS A 49 1.84 -5.25 -4.76
CA LYS A 49 2.78 -6.18 -5.39
C LYS A 49 2.07 -7.32 -6.09
N PHE A 50 1.07 -7.92 -5.44
CA PHE A 50 0.30 -9.01 -6.01
C PHE A 50 -0.37 -8.59 -7.31
N ILE A 51 -1.09 -7.46 -7.31
CA ILE A 51 -1.74 -6.91 -8.51
C ILE A 51 -0.72 -6.72 -9.64
N PHE A 52 0.43 -6.10 -9.37
CA PHE A 52 1.42 -5.83 -10.41
C PHE A 52 2.09 -7.10 -10.95
N LEU A 53 2.40 -8.07 -10.08
CA LEU A 53 2.96 -9.35 -10.52
C LEU A 53 1.97 -10.10 -11.42
N CYS A 54 0.69 -10.11 -11.05
CA CYS A 54 -0.36 -10.74 -11.84
C CYS A 54 -0.61 -10.00 -13.15
N ALA A 55 -0.67 -8.66 -13.12
CA ALA A 55 -0.86 -7.86 -14.32
C ALA A 55 0.29 -8.01 -15.34
N ILE A 56 1.54 -8.11 -14.88
CA ILE A 56 2.70 -8.38 -15.74
C ILE A 56 2.65 -9.80 -16.30
N GLN A 57 2.23 -10.78 -15.49
CA GLN A 57 2.10 -12.16 -15.92
C GLN A 57 1.02 -12.34 -16.99
N ASP A 58 -0.12 -11.67 -16.81
CA ASP A 58 -1.25 -11.75 -17.74
C ASP A 58 -1.03 -10.87 -18.98
N ASN A 59 -0.26 -9.79 -18.85
CA ASN A 59 0.09 -8.88 -19.94
C ASN A 59 1.54 -8.39 -19.84
N ALA A 60 2.43 -8.94 -20.65
CA ALA A 60 3.84 -8.56 -20.70
C ALA A 60 4.09 -7.09 -21.10
N SER A 61 3.13 -6.43 -21.78
CA SER A 61 3.20 -5.01 -22.12
C SER A 61 2.48 -4.11 -21.12
N PHE A 62 2.17 -4.61 -19.92
CA PHE A 62 1.54 -3.82 -18.87
C PHE A 62 2.47 -2.68 -18.41
N ASP A 63 2.01 -1.44 -18.57
CA ASP A 63 2.74 -0.25 -18.13
C ASP A 63 2.61 -0.06 -16.61
N ILE A 64 3.44 -0.79 -15.87
CA ILE A 64 3.50 -0.68 -14.40
C ILE A 64 3.85 0.74 -13.95
N ALA A 65 4.66 1.48 -14.71
CA ALA A 65 5.14 2.80 -14.30
C ALA A 65 3.98 3.80 -14.17
N SER A 66 2.96 3.70 -15.03
CA SER A 66 1.75 4.52 -14.94
C SER A 66 0.91 4.28 -13.68
N TYR A 67 1.11 3.16 -12.98
CA TYR A 67 0.38 2.79 -11.76
C TYR A 67 1.21 2.92 -10.47
N ILE A 68 2.52 3.20 -10.55
CA ILE A 68 3.35 3.47 -9.36
C ILE A 68 3.26 4.96 -9.02
N ASN A 69 2.14 5.37 -8.42
CA ASN A 69 1.92 6.71 -7.90
C ASN A 69 1.00 6.68 -6.68
N LYS A 70 1.01 7.79 -5.92
CA LYS A 70 0.23 7.93 -4.68
C LYS A 70 -1.25 7.64 -4.92
N GLU A 71 -1.84 8.11 -6.03
CA GLU A 71 -3.26 7.97 -6.27
C GLU A 71 -3.66 6.52 -6.60
N SER A 72 -2.80 5.77 -7.28
CA SER A 72 -3.03 4.33 -7.51
C SER A 72 -2.93 3.54 -6.22
N LEU A 73 -1.94 3.85 -5.37
CA LEU A 73 -1.79 3.22 -4.06
C LEU A 73 -2.94 3.57 -3.10
N SER A 74 -3.49 4.78 -3.19
CA SER A 74 -4.71 5.15 -2.46
C SER A 74 -5.90 4.29 -2.88
N GLU A 75 -6.07 4.00 -4.17
CA GLU A 75 -7.16 3.12 -4.64
C GLU A 75 -6.94 1.65 -4.23
N VAL A 76 -5.69 1.18 -4.22
CA VAL A 76 -5.37 -0.15 -3.68
C VAL A 76 -5.74 -0.22 -2.20
N TRP A 77 -5.39 0.80 -1.42
CA TRP A 77 -5.77 0.86 0.00
C TRP A 77 -7.29 0.90 0.19
N LEU A 78 -8.02 1.69 -0.61
CA LEU A 78 -9.49 1.73 -0.56
C LEU A 78 -10.14 0.39 -0.90
N SER A 79 -9.52 -0.43 -1.75
CA SER A 79 -10.08 -1.74 -2.11
C SER A 79 -10.08 -2.75 -0.96
N LEU A 80 -9.32 -2.47 0.12
CA LEU A 80 -9.20 -3.31 1.30
C LEU A 80 -10.18 -2.93 2.42
N VAL A 81 -11.04 -1.94 2.22
CA VAL A 81 -12.07 -1.55 3.20
C VAL A 81 -13.42 -1.46 2.54
N ASP A 82 -14.47 -1.72 3.30
CA ASP A 82 -15.84 -1.49 2.87
C ASP A 82 -16.23 -0.06 3.21
N TYR A 83 -16.48 0.75 2.17
CA TYR A 83 -16.79 2.17 2.31
C TYR A 83 -17.79 2.63 1.26
N HIS A 84 -18.46 3.75 1.52
CA HIS A 84 -19.37 4.35 0.55
C HIS A 84 -18.60 5.00 -0.61
N CYS A 85 -18.67 4.35 -1.77
CA CYS A 85 -18.07 4.82 -3.01
C CYS A 85 -18.96 5.87 -3.70
N GLY A 86 -18.46 7.10 -3.80
CA GLY A 86 -19.06 8.15 -4.62
C GLY A 86 -18.73 8.03 -6.12
N ARG A 87 -19.26 8.96 -6.93
CA ARG A 87 -18.90 9.09 -8.35
C ARG A 87 -17.42 9.43 -8.49
N VAL A 88 -16.74 8.79 -9.44
CA VAL A 88 -15.32 9.00 -9.70
C VAL A 88 -15.03 9.34 -11.15
N GLY A 89 -13.89 9.99 -11.38
CA GLY A 89 -13.38 10.25 -12.72
C GLY A 89 -12.86 9.00 -13.40
N GLU A 90 -12.61 9.12 -14.71
CA GLU A 90 -12.21 7.99 -15.56
C GLU A 90 -10.91 7.33 -15.11
N ALA A 91 -9.88 8.11 -14.77
CA ALA A 91 -8.59 7.57 -14.31
C ALA A 91 -8.73 6.68 -13.06
N THR A 92 -9.55 7.12 -12.10
CA THR A 92 -9.87 6.34 -10.90
C THR A 92 -10.66 5.08 -11.25
N ALA A 93 -11.64 5.18 -12.16
CA ALA A 93 -12.41 4.04 -12.61
C ALA A 93 -11.50 2.96 -13.26
N ARG A 94 -10.54 3.36 -14.12
CA ARG A 94 -9.58 2.43 -14.73
C ARG A 94 -8.74 1.70 -13.68
N ARG A 95 -8.24 2.40 -12.65
CA ARG A 95 -7.50 1.78 -11.53
C ARG A 95 -8.35 0.77 -10.78
N ARG A 96 -9.61 1.10 -10.49
CA ARG A 96 -10.52 0.18 -9.80
C ARG A 96 -10.85 -1.06 -10.61
N ILE A 97 -10.96 -0.92 -11.94
CA ILE A 97 -11.13 -2.07 -12.83
C ILE A 97 -9.92 -3.01 -12.72
N LEU A 98 -8.69 -2.47 -12.81
CA LEU A 98 -7.48 -3.26 -12.64
C LEU A 98 -7.43 -3.97 -11.28
N ILE A 99 -7.70 -3.24 -10.18
CA ILE A 99 -7.69 -3.81 -8.83
C ILE A 99 -8.76 -4.89 -8.70
N GLY A 100 -9.96 -4.64 -9.23
CA GLY A 100 -11.10 -5.55 -9.20
C GLY A 100 -10.82 -6.90 -9.86
N GLN A 101 -9.91 -6.97 -10.83
CA GLN A 101 -9.51 -8.23 -11.47
C GLN A 101 -8.78 -9.19 -10.51
N TYR A 102 -8.07 -8.66 -9.50
CA TYR A 102 -7.16 -9.46 -8.67
C TYR A 102 -7.50 -9.44 -7.18
N ILE A 103 -8.29 -8.48 -6.71
CA ILE A 103 -8.56 -8.28 -5.29
C ILE A 103 -9.15 -9.53 -4.64
N GLN A 104 -10.14 -10.18 -5.26
CA GLN A 104 -10.79 -11.34 -4.66
C GLN A 104 -9.79 -12.49 -4.42
N ARG A 105 -8.95 -12.79 -5.42
CA ARG A 105 -7.91 -13.82 -5.29
C ARG A 105 -6.93 -13.51 -4.15
N TYR A 106 -6.57 -12.24 -3.96
CA TYR A 106 -5.72 -11.84 -2.84
C TYR A 106 -6.42 -12.03 -1.49
N LEU A 107 -7.69 -11.62 -1.38
CA LEU A 107 -8.49 -11.78 -0.16
C LEU A 107 -8.61 -13.27 0.21
N ASP A 108 -8.89 -14.13 -0.77
CA ASP A 108 -9.00 -15.58 -0.57
C ASP A 108 -7.67 -16.18 -0.11
N CYS A 109 -6.54 -15.80 -0.72
CA CYS A 109 -5.22 -16.31 -0.35
C CYS A 109 -4.74 -15.84 1.02
N THR A 110 -5.17 -14.67 1.48
CA THR A 110 -4.74 -14.08 2.76
C THR A 110 -5.75 -14.26 3.88
N SER A 111 -6.96 -14.72 3.57
CA SER A 111 -8.12 -14.72 4.48
C SER A 111 -8.39 -13.33 5.09
N TYR A 112 -8.01 -12.26 4.40
CA TYR A 112 -8.24 -10.90 4.86
C TYR A 112 -9.71 -10.53 4.68
N ILE A 113 -10.35 -10.11 5.77
CA ILE A 113 -11.74 -9.62 5.77
C ILE A 113 -11.70 -8.10 5.74
N ARG A 114 -12.45 -7.51 4.81
CA ARG A 114 -12.53 -6.05 4.69
C ARG A 114 -13.31 -5.49 5.87
N PRO A 115 -12.72 -4.59 6.68
CA PRO A 115 -13.47 -3.89 7.70
C PRO A 115 -14.28 -2.76 7.09
N GLU A 116 -15.41 -2.43 7.73
CA GLU A 116 -16.16 -1.22 7.41
C GLU A 116 -15.39 0.01 7.88
N LEU A 117 -15.23 1.00 7.00
CA LEU A 117 -14.60 2.27 7.34
C LEU A 117 -15.28 3.43 6.61
N ASN A 118 -16.15 4.12 7.34
CA ASN A 118 -16.77 5.34 6.85
C ASN A 118 -15.72 6.45 6.65
N TYR A 119 -15.89 7.23 5.58
CA TYR A 119 -14.99 8.35 5.23
C TYR A 119 -13.52 7.94 4.98
N ALA A 120 -13.29 6.71 4.53
CA ALA A 120 -11.99 6.13 4.23
C ALA A 120 -11.11 6.93 3.24
N GLN A 121 -11.69 7.85 2.46
CA GLN A 121 -11.00 8.62 1.41
C GLN A 121 -9.85 9.47 1.96
N GLN A 122 -9.98 10.00 3.18
CA GLN A 122 -8.91 10.78 3.81
C GLN A 122 -7.76 9.89 4.24
N SER A 123 -8.08 8.78 4.92
CA SER A 123 -7.11 7.77 5.34
C SER A 123 -6.37 7.21 4.14
N SER A 124 -7.08 6.85 3.07
CA SER A 124 -6.45 6.31 1.87
C SER A 124 -5.50 7.30 1.19
N SER A 125 -5.84 8.59 1.16
CA SER A 125 -4.98 9.63 0.59
C SER A 125 -3.67 9.78 1.38
N MET A 126 -3.76 9.72 2.71
CA MET A 126 -2.61 9.80 3.61
C MET A 126 -1.75 8.53 3.52
N GLU A 127 -2.38 7.36 3.63
CA GLU A 127 -1.69 6.06 3.62
C GLU A 127 -1.11 5.75 2.24
N GLY A 128 -1.82 6.04 1.14
CA GLY A 128 -1.30 5.91 -0.22
C GLY A 128 -0.04 6.73 -0.47
N LEU A 129 0.00 7.97 0.05
CA LEU A 129 1.20 8.81 -0.01
C LEU A 129 2.36 8.25 0.84
N LYS A 130 2.08 7.75 2.04
CA LYS A 130 3.09 7.10 2.89
C LYS A 130 3.68 5.87 2.20
N ILE A 131 2.84 5.00 1.64
CA ILE A 131 3.27 3.80 0.91
C ILE A 131 4.12 4.21 -0.30
N TYR A 132 3.69 5.20 -1.07
CA TYR A 132 4.46 5.69 -2.22
C TYR A 132 5.84 6.21 -1.81
N THR A 133 5.90 7.02 -0.76
CA THR A 133 7.13 7.62 -0.25
C THR A 133 8.08 6.56 0.30
N ALA A 134 7.55 5.59 1.06
CA ALA A 134 8.34 4.47 1.57
C ALA A 134 8.91 3.63 0.41
N TYR A 135 8.11 3.39 -0.63
CA TYR A 135 8.54 2.67 -1.83
C TYR A 135 9.67 3.40 -2.56
N THR A 136 9.49 4.69 -2.89
CA THR A 136 10.50 5.45 -3.64
C THR A 136 11.81 5.60 -2.87
N ASN A 137 11.73 5.83 -1.55
CA ASN A 137 12.90 5.88 -0.68
C ASN A 137 13.63 4.54 -0.63
N ASN A 138 12.89 3.42 -0.53
CA ASN A 138 13.48 2.09 -0.51
C ASN A 138 14.20 1.76 -1.83
N ILE A 139 13.56 2.07 -2.97
CA ILE A 139 14.16 1.92 -4.29
C ILE A 139 15.43 2.76 -4.41
N GLY A 140 15.37 4.05 -4.06
CA GLY A 140 16.52 4.95 -4.12
C GLY A 140 17.69 4.48 -3.25
N ALA A 141 17.40 4.00 -2.04
CA ALA A 141 18.43 3.56 -1.10
C ALA A 141 19.01 2.17 -1.39
N HIS A 142 18.24 1.26 -1.99
CA HIS A 142 18.59 -0.16 -2.00
C HIS A 142 18.57 -0.84 -3.36
N PHE A 143 18.03 -0.22 -4.42
CA PHE A 143 17.93 -0.86 -5.74
C PHE A 143 19.29 -1.39 -6.23
N GLY A 144 20.34 -0.57 -6.19
CA GLY A 144 21.67 -0.98 -6.64
C GLY A 144 22.23 -2.18 -5.84
N ASN A 145 21.94 -2.25 -4.55
CA ASN A 145 22.37 -3.36 -3.70
C ASN A 145 21.58 -4.65 -4.00
N HIS A 146 20.26 -4.54 -4.20
CA HIS A 146 19.42 -5.66 -4.61
C HIS A 146 19.81 -6.19 -5.99
N PHE A 147 20.04 -5.29 -6.95
CA PHE A 147 20.45 -5.64 -8.30
C PHE A 147 21.82 -6.32 -8.31
N ARG A 148 22.80 -5.76 -7.59
CA ARG A 148 24.13 -6.38 -7.43
C ARG A 148 24.02 -7.78 -6.80
N ARG A 149 23.16 -7.95 -5.79
CA ARG A 149 22.92 -9.26 -5.16
C ARG A 149 22.34 -10.26 -6.17
N ALA A 150 21.35 -9.85 -6.97
CA ALA A 150 20.76 -10.69 -8.00
C ALA A 150 21.79 -11.13 -9.05
N ILE A 151 22.58 -10.20 -9.59
CA ILE A 151 23.67 -10.49 -10.54
C ILE A 151 24.68 -11.46 -9.93
N ASN A 152 25.14 -11.18 -8.70
CA ASN A 152 26.14 -12.02 -8.03
C ASN A 152 25.65 -13.46 -7.85
N THR A 153 24.37 -13.64 -7.54
CA THR A 153 23.73 -14.96 -7.41
C THR A 153 23.59 -15.64 -8.77
N LEU A 154 23.01 -14.96 -9.77
CA LEU A 154 22.75 -15.53 -11.10
C LEU A 154 24.03 -15.93 -11.83
N LEU A 155 25.07 -15.11 -11.72
CA LEU A 155 26.36 -15.37 -12.36
C LEU A 155 27.32 -16.18 -11.50
N GLN A 156 26.90 -16.58 -10.29
CA GLN A 156 27.71 -17.35 -9.34
C GLN A 156 29.12 -16.75 -9.15
N ILE A 157 29.22 -15.42 -9.08
CA ILE A 157 30.50 -14.68 -9.15
C ILE A 157 31.50 -15.16 -8.09
N ARG A 158 31.02 -15.54 -6.90
CA ARG A 158 31.87 -16.11 -5.84
C ARG A 158 32.54 -17.41 -6.27
N GLN A 159 31.78 -18.34 -6.88
CA GLN A 159 32.31 -19.63 -7.32
C GLN A 159 33.33 -19.43 -8.44
N ARG A 160 33.00 -18.63 -9.44
CA ARG A 160 33.91 -18.30 -10.56
C ARG A 160 35.22 -17.68 -10.08
N LYS A 161 35.18 -16.82 -9.06
CA LYS A 161 36.39 -16.22 -8.48
C LYS A 161 37.27 -17.28 -7.80
N ILE A 162 36.68 -18.25 -7.10
CA ILE A 162 37.41 -19.36 -6.48
C ILE A 162 38.06 -20.23 -7.56
N ASP A 163 37.32 -20.57 -8.61
CA ASP A 163 37.82 -21.42 -9.70
C ASP A 163 38.99 -20.76 -10.45
N LEU A 164 38.91 -19.45 -10.71
CA LEU A 164 39.99 -18.67 -11.32
C LEU A 164 41.26 -18.62 -10.45
N ILE A 165 41.11 -18.54 -9.13
CA ILE A 165 42.26 -18.56 -8.21
C ILE A 165 42.92 -19.94 -8.23
N ARG A 166 42.13 -21.02 -8.26
CA ARG A 166 42.63 -22.40 -8.34
C ARG A 166 43.36 -22.71 -9.65
N GLN A 167 42.97 -22.10 -10.76
CA GLN A 167 43.63 -22.28 -12.06
C GLN A 167 44.98 -21.55 -12.18
N ARG A 168 45.30 -20.65 -11.25
CA ARG A 168 46.57 -19.90 -11.22
C ARG A 168 47.61 -20.49 -10.27
N GLN A 169 47.27 -21.56 -9.55
CA GLN A 169 48.17 -22.34 -8.69
C GLN A 169 48.57 -23.62 -9.41
#